data_AF-A0A8T4N4W1-F1
#
_entry.id   AF-A0A8T4N4W1-F1
#
_cell.length_a   1.000
_cell.length_b   1.000
_cell.length_c   1.000
_cell.angle_alpha   90.00
_cell.angle_beta   90.00
_cell.angle_gamma   90.00
#
_symmetry.space_group_name_H-M   'P 1'
#
loop_
_entity.id
_entity.type
_entity.pdbx_description
1 polymer ?
#
loop_
_entity_poly.entity_id
_entity_poly.type
_entity_poly.pdbx_seq_one_letter_code
_entity_poly.pdbx_strand_id
1 'polypeptide(L)'
;MYDLDSTLVDTRAVRPYMKTRPGRLFAAQNINQITTTADDVLKRLVEKQHKKGEVSIVTDSPEDYAHAVLQKHGFPGDIPVYAVANKPFNNGLSRAITDCRKPLEEIVVIGDSAKDILDAHMARVKSIGVTWGKLFIQEQLSLAEPTAIAESPEDLEKKLYFQEVAGNKYEPRRNPISLLYLPREQISSTAPETTNISIGQYTSWNNGQDGFSELSSRILKFKMIKDLSLEELNQEASDEYFSGGALKKGDSFLQAFWSLKEELLSKLKEIDFKDCLVVATPNSLPEYCYRTDINSLFVANAFKENGFVTSGRFVFRAYPKPEDHSSVRSPEEMHHKTIGLKKASSKKFKQIIIFDDVRTRGTQSTALARTLRYFEFGDKFYVVTFGQTG
;
A
#
# COMPACT_ATOMS: atom_id res chain seq x y z
N MET A 1 7.93 1.53 -20.15
CA MET A 1 6.72 2.09 -19.53
C MET A 1 7.11 2.73 -18.23
N TYR A 2 6.73 3.99 -18.02
CA TYR A 2 7.15 4.77 -16.86
C TYR A 2 5.97 5.06 -15.94
N ASP A 3 6.19 4.99 -14.64
CA ASP A 3 5.38 5.74 -13.70
C ASP A 3 5.67 7.26 -13.82
N LEU A 4 4.73 8.09 -13.36
CA LEU A 4 4.84 9.55 -13.44
C LEU A 4 5.38 10.15 -12.14
N ASP A 5 4.63 9.99 -11.06
CA ASP A 5 4.79 10.71 -9.80
C ASP A 5 5.98 10.17 -9.03
N SER A 6 6.93 11.03 -8.66
CA SER A 6 8.18 10.63 -8.01
C SER A 6 9.09 9.71 -8.87
N THR A 7 8.68 9.33 -10.08
CA THR A 7 9.49 8.59 -11.05
C THR A 7 10.07 9.49 -12.14
N LEU A 8 9.20 10.10 -12.98
CA LEU A 8 9.62 11.04 -14.03
C LEU A 8 9.67 12.49 -13.54
N VAL A 9 8.76 12.85 -12.65
CA VAL A 9 8.63 14.20 -12.10
C VAL A 9 8.50 14.10 -10.58
N ASP A 10 9.28 14.91 -9.86
CA ASP A 10 9.07 15.10 -8.43
C ASP A 10 7.79 15.92 -8.20
N THR A 11 6.74 15.22 -7.77
CA THR A 11 5.41 15.77 -7.52
C THR A 11 5.06 15.77 -6.03
N ARG A 12 6.04 15.70 -5.13
CA ARG A 12 5.80 15.67 -3.68
C ARG A 12 4.91 16.80 -3.17
N ALA A 13 5.09 18.02 -3.68
CA ALA A 13 4.26 19.18 -3.30
C ALA A 13 2.81 19.12 -3.82
N VAL A 14 2.50 18.20 -4.75
CA VAL A 14 1.14 18.00 -5.26
C VAL A 14 0.31 17.12 -4.33
N ARG A 15 0.94 16.28 -3.50
CA ARG A 15 0.24 15.29 -2.65
C ARG A 15 -0.94 15.85 -1.83
N PRO A 16 -0.87 17.03 -1.19
CA PRO A 16 -2.01 17.59 -0.46
C PRO A 16 -3.25 17.82 -1.35
N TYR A 17 -3.04 18.12 -2.63
CA TYR A 17 -4.12 18.34 -3.59
C TYR A 17 -4.74 17.01 -4.06
N MET A 18 -3.96 15.93 -4.13
CA MET A 18 -4.43 14.64 -4.66
C MET A 18 -5.44 13.91 -3.76
N LYS A 19 -5.53 14.32 -2.49
CA LYS A 19 -6.38 13.68 -1.45
C LYS A 19 -7.87 13.93 -1.66
N THR A 20 -8.27 15.06 -2.24
CA THR A 20 -9.68 15.43 -2.40
C THR A 20 -10.03 15.61 -3.87
N ARG A 21 -11.31 15.41 -4.23
CA ARG A 21 -11.76 15.68 -5.61
C ARG A 21 -11.55 17.14 -6.03
N PRO A 22 -11.90 18.16 -5.21
CA PRO A 22 -11.60 19.55 -5.53
C PRO A 22 -10.10 19.82 -5.68
N GLY A 23 -9.26 19.21 -4.83
CA GLY A 23 -7.81 19.35 -4.91
C GLY A 23 -7.24 18.75 -6.20
N ARG A 24 -7.70 17.58 -6.63
CA ARG A 24 -7.27 16.96 -7.90
C ARG A 24 -7.58 17.86 -9.10
N LEU A 25 -8.79 18.43 -9.13
CA LEU A 25 -9.18 19.38 -10.18
C LEU A 25 -8.32 20.65 -10.14
N PHE A 26 -8.09 21.19 -8.94
CA PHE A 26 -7.23 22.36 -8.76
C PHE A 26 -5.80 22.10 -9.26
N ALA A 27 -5.22 20.95 -8.90
CA ALA A 27 -3.86 20.57 -9.31
C ALA A 27 -3.74 20.43 -10.83
N ALA A 28 -4.71 19.80 -11.49
CA ALA A 28 -4.72 19.70 -12.95
C ALA A 28 -4.78 21.08 -13.64
N GLN A 29 -5.59 22.00 -13.11
CA GLN A 29 -5.78 23.34 -13.69
C GLN A 29 -4.66 24.33 -13.35
N ASN A 30 -3.96 24.13 -12.23
CA ASN A 30 -3.02 25.10 -11.66
C ASN A 30 -1.64 24.50 -11.44
N ILE A 31 -1.27 23.44 -12.16
CA ILE A 31 0.02 22.75 -11.96
C ILE A 31 1.23 23.70 -12.08
N ASN A 32 1.13 24.75 -12.90
CA ASN A 32 2.17 25.77 -13.05
C ASN A 32 2.44 26.57 -11.77
N GLN A 33 1.47 26.63 -10.86
CA GLN A 33 1.58 27.33 -9.56
C GLN A 33 2.08 26.40 -8.44
N ILE A 34 2.13 25.08 -8.67
CA ILE A 34 2.56 24.09 -7.67
C ILE A 34 3.99 23.68 -7.98
N THR A 35 4.87 23.66 -6.97
CA THR A 35 6.28 23.28 -7.16
C THR A 35 6.40 21.82 -7.60
N THR A 36 7.05 21.58 -8.73
CA THR A 36 7.36 20.25 -9.27
C THR A 36 8.65 20.36 -10.06
N THR A 37 9.48 19.32 -10.11
CA THR A 37 10.74 19.33 -10.85
C THR A 37 10.92 18.06 -11.68
N ALA A 38 11.44 18.19 -12.90
CA ALA A 38 11.83 17.07 -13.75
C ALA A 38 13.34 17.12 -14.01
N ASP A 39 13.96 15.95 -14.14
CA ASP A 39 15.38 15.83 -14.44
C ASP A 39 15.63 15.85 -15.96
N ASP A 40 16.64 16.61 -16.41
CA ASP A 40 16.95 16.76 -17.83
C ASP A 40 17.43 15.46 -18.50
N VAL A 41 18.08 14.56 -17.76
CA VAL A 41 18.47 13.23 -18.26
C VAL A 41 17.21 12.40 -18.53
N LEU A 42 16.24 12.40 -17.61
CA LEU A 42 14.97 11.69 -17.80
C LEU A 42 14.19 12.24 -18.99
N LYS A 43 14.15 13.57 -19.15
CA LYS A 43 13.51 14.21 -20.31
C LYS A 43 14.14 13.76 -21.62
N ARG A 44 15.47 13.85 -21.75
CA ARG A 44 16.18 13.42 -22.97
C ARG A 44 15.97 11.93 -23.25
N LEU A 45 15.97 11.10 -22.21
CA LEU A 45 15.74 9.66 -22.33
C LEU A 45 14.32 9.36 -22.85
N VAL A 46 13.31 9.98 -22.25
CA VAL A 46 11.90 9.84 -22.67
C VAL A 46 11.71 10.35 -24.09
N GLU A 47 12.28 11.51 -24.45
CA GLU A 47 12.22 12.05 -25.82
C GLU A 47 12.85 11.10 -26.85
N LYS A 48 14.00 10.49 -26.51
CA LYS A 48 14.69 9.52 -27.38
C LYS A 48 13.83 8.27 -27.60
N GLN A 49 13.21 7.73 -26.56
CA GLN A 49 12.32 6.56 -26.66
C GLN A 49 11.00 6.90 -27.36
N HIS A 50 10.47 8.10 -27.12
CA HIS A 50 9.26 8.60 -27.78
C HIS A 50 9.41 8.66 -29.30
N LYS A 51 10.54 9.16 -29.80
CA LYS A 51 10.86 9.18 -31.25
C LYS A 51 10.85 7.79 -31.91
N LYS A 52 10.97 6.73 -31.12
CA LYS A 52 10.90 5.33 -31.57
C LYS A 52 9.54 4.67 -31.32
N GLY A 53 8.60 5.36 -30.67
CA GLY A 53 7.33 4.77 -30.23
C GLY A 53 7.48 3.80 -29.06
N GLU A 54 8.52 3.93 -28.24
CA GLU A 54 8.90 2.97 -27.19
C GLU A 54 8.58 3.46 -25.77
N VAL A 55 7.70 4.45 -25.64
CA VAL A 55 7.35 5.05 -24.35
C VAL A 55 5.85 5.11 -24.11
N SER A 56 5.47 4.92 -22.87
CA SER A 56 4.10 5.09 -22.37
C SER A 56 4.18 5.37 -20.87
N ILE A 57 3.21 6.14 -20.36
CA ILE A 57 3.08 6.46 -18.94
C ILE A 57 1.96 5.62 -18.33
N VAL A 58 2.23 4.93 -17.24
CA VAL A 58 1.24 4.16 -16.47
C VAL A 58 1.22 4.73 -15.06
N THR A 59 0.12 5.35 -14.62
CA THR A 59 0.05 6.08 -13.34
C THR A 59 -1.28 5.84 -12.62
N ASP A 60 -1.28 5.84 -11.29
CA ASP A 60 -2.50 5.83 -10.48
C ASP A 60 -3.20 7.20 -10.44
N SER A 61 -2.54 8.25 -10.92
CA SER A 61 -3.09 9.59 -10.96
C SER A 61 -4.15 9.77 -12.06
N PRO A 62 -5.07 10.76 -11.93
CA PRO A 62 -6.03 11.10 -12.97
C PRO A 62 -5.35 11.59 -14.26
N GLU A 63 -6.01 11.34 -15.39
CA GLU A 63 -5.48 11.63 -16.73
C GLU A 63 -5.21 13.12 -16.96
N ASP A 64 -6.18 14.00 -16.68
CA ASP A 64 -6.03 15.46 -16.84
C ASP A 64 -4.83 16.01 -16.06
N TYR A 65 -4.60 15.48 -14.86
CA TYR A 65 -3.47 15.84 -14.03
C TYR A 65 -2.15 15.37 -14.66
N ALA A 66 -2.10 14.12 -15.10
CA ALA A 66 -0.90 13.55 -15.71
C ALA A 66 -0.47 14.34 -16.95
N HIS A 67 -1.41 14.69 -17.83
CA HIS A 67 -1.14 15.53 -18.99
C HIS A 67 -0.66 16.93 -18.60
N ALA A 68 -1.28 17.56 -17.60
CA ALA A 68 -0.86 18.88 -17.12
C ALA A 68 0.59 18.87 -16.62
N VAL A 69 1.00 17.83 -15.87
CA VAL A 69 2.38 17.65 -15.40
C VAL A 69 3.34 17.45 -16.57
N LEU A 70 3.02 16.56 -17.51
CA LEU A 70 3.87 16.28 -18.68
C LEU A 70 4.06 17.55 -19.53
N GLN A 71 2.98 18.28 -19.79
CA GLN A 71 3.00 19.52 -20.55
C GLN A 71 3.85 20.60 -19.86
N LYS A 72 3.68 20.80 -18.55
CA LYS A 72 4.45 21.77 -17.77
C LYS A 72 5.96 21.55 -17.91
N HIS A 73 6.39 20.29 -17.89
CA HIS A 73 7.80 19.93 -17.95
C HIS A 73 8.31 19.71 -19.37
N GLY A 74 7.50 19.93 -20.41
CA GLY A 74 7.91 19.82 -21.81
C GLY A 74 8.21 18.39 -22.26
N PHE A 75 7.56 17.38 -21.66
CA PHE A 75 7.54 16.05 -22.24
C PHE A 75 6.67 16.03 -23.51
N PRO A 76 6.92 15.13 -24.48
CA PRO A 76 6.09 15.02 -25.68
C PRO A 76 4.60 14.80 -25.33
N GLY A 77 3.72 15.63 -25.91
CA GLY A 77 2.31 15.71 -25.52
C GLY A 77 1.44 14.54 -25.99
N ASP A 78 1.92 13.76 -26.95
CA ASP A 78 1.27 12.60 -27.56
C ASP A 78 1.78 11.26 -27.00
N ILE A 79 2.55 11.27 -25.89
CA ILE A 79 2.88 10.04 -25.17
C ILE A 79 1.58 9.40 -24.65
N PRO A 80 1.33 8.10 -24.91
CA PRO A 80 0.19 7.41 -24.35
C PRO A 80 0.20 7.41 -22.82
N VAL A 81 -0.90 7.85 -22.21
CA VAL A 81 -1.11 7.86 -20.75
C VAL A 81 -2.19 6.85 -20.36
N TYR A 82 -1.85 5.97 -19.42
CA TYR A 82 -2.74 4.97 -18.82
C TYR A 82 -2.95 5.36 -17.36
N ALA A 83 -3.91 6.27 -17.16
CA ALA A 83 -4.28 6.84 -15.87
C ALA A 83 -5.13 5.89 -15.02
N VAL A 84 -5.21 6.17 -13.70
CA VAL A 84 -5.97 5.38 -12.71
C VAL A 84 -5.65 3.88 -12.85
N ALA A 85 -4.35 3.57 -12.95
CA ALA A 85 -3.87 2.23 -13.29
C ALA A 85 -4.24 1.15 -12.26
N ASN A 86 -4.54 1.55 -11.02
CA ASN A 86 -4.90 0.69 -9.90
C ASN A 86 -3.78 -0.32 -9.58
N LYS A 87 -2.55 0.18 -9.51
CA LYS A 87 -1.37 -0.64 -9.20
C LYS A 87 -1.48 -1.23 -7.79
N PRO A 88 -1.11 -2.50 -7.57
CA PRO A 88 -0.43 -3.42 -8.48
C PRO A 88 -1.36 -4.37 -9.25
N PHE A 89 -2.66 -4.07 -9.40
CA PHE A 89 -3.65 -5.02 -9.95
C PHE A 89 -3.74 -5.03 -11.49
N ASN A 90 -2.76 -4.45 -12.17
CA ASN A 90 -2.49 -4.58 -13.60
C ASN A 90 -3.62 -4.12 -14.54
N ASN A 91 -4.55 -3.26 -14.09
CA ASN A 91 -5.61 -2.76 -14.97
C ASN A 91 -5.03 -1.80 -16.03
N GLY A 92 -4.27 -0.79 -15.60
CA GLY A 92 -3.64 0.18 -16.51
C GLY A 92 -2.51 -0.43 -17.33
N LEU A 93 -1.64 -1.21 -16.69
CA LEU A 93 -0.49 -1.84 -17.34
C LEU A 93 -0.91 -2.88 -18.40
N SER A 94 -1.92 -3.71 -18.15
CA SER A 94 -2.42 -4.66 -19.17
C SER A 94 -2.94 -3.96 -20.41
N ARG A 95 -3.61 -2.81 -20.25
CA ARG A 95 -4.05 -1.97 -21.37
C ARG A 95 -2.83 -1.45 -22.15
N ALA A 96 -1.84 -0.92 -21.45
CA ALA A 96 -0.60 -0.41 -22.05
C ALA A 96 0.16 -1.48 -22.85
N ILE A 97 0.27 -2.70 -22.31
CA ILE A 97 0.90 -3.85 -22.98
C ILE A 97 0.14 -4.24 -24.24
N THR A 98 -1.19 -4.28 -24.17
CA THR A 98 -2.04 -4.64 -25.31
C THR A 98 -1.89 -3.63 -26.44
N ASP A 99 -1.89 -2.34 -26.10
CA ASP A 99 -1.85 -1.24 -27.06
C ASP A 99 -0.45 -1.06 -27.68
N CYS A 100 0.63 -1.34 -26.93
CA CYS A 100 1.99 -1.22 -27.45
C CYS A 100 2.38 -2.32 -28.46
N ARG A 101 1.65 -3.46 -28.46
CA ARG A 101 1.86 -4.60 -29.39
C ARG A 101 3.30 -5.10 -29.45
N LYS A 102 4.02 -5.03 -28.32
CA LYS A 102 5.39 -5.51 -28.17
C LYS A 102 5.42 -6.86 -27.44
N PRO A 103 6.41 -7.72 -27.71
CA PRO A 103 6.68 -8.90 -26.87
C PRO A 103 6.93 -8.49 -25.42
N LEU A 104 6.47 -9.30 -24.46
CA LEU A 104 6.63 -9.00 -23.02
C LEU A 104 8.11 -8.88 -22.62
N GLU A 105 9.00 -9.56 -23.32
CA GLU A 105 10.45 -9.54 -23.12
C GLU A 105 11.09 -8.19 -23.51
N GLU A 106 10.43 -7.40 -24.37
CA GLU A 106 10.86 -6.05 -24.73
C GLU A 106 10.30 -4.98 -23.78
N ILE A 107 9.36 -5.34 -22.91
CA ILE A 107 8.68 -4.39 -22.03
C ILE A 107 9.41 -4.31 -20.68
N VAL A 108 9.70 -3.08 -20.27
CA VAL A 108 10.26 -2.74 -18.95
C VAL A 108 9.34 -1.72 -18.29
N VAL A 109 8.95 -2.00 -17.04
CA VAL A 109 8.22 -1.08 -16.16
C VAL A 109 9.22 -0.36 -15.27
N ILE A 110 9.11 0.96 -15.17
CA ILE A 110 10.03 1.80 -14.38
C ILE A 110 9.19 2.57 -13.38
N GLY A 111 9.50 2.46 -12.10
CA GLY A 111 8.75 3.12 -11.03
C GLY A 111 9.51 3.20 -9.72
N ASP A 112 9.09 4.13 -8.87
CA ASP A 112 9.75 4.43 -7.59
C ASP A 112 9.14 3.67 -6.40
N SER A 113 8.08 2.90 -6.63
CA SER A 113 7.36 2.18 -5.58
C SER A 113 7.39 0.67 -5.77
N ALA A 114 7.29 -0.05 -4.65
CA ALA A 114 7.10 -1.50 -4.69
C ALA A 114 5.81 -1.91 -5.43
N LYS A 115 4.81 -1.02 -5.52
CA LYS A 115 3.57 -1.30 -6.26
C LYS A 115 3.84 -1.41 -7.76
N ASP A 116 4.69 -0.54 -8.32
CA ASP A 116 5.08 -0.60 -9.73
C ASP A 116 5.76 -1.92 -10.07
N ILE A 117 6.65 -2.36 -9.18
CA ILE A 117 7.39 -3.62 -9.35
C ILE A 117 6.44 -4.82 -9.25
N LEU A 118 5.51 -4.80 -8.30
CA LEU A 118 4.50 -5.86 -8.17
C LEU A 118 3.52 -5.88 -9.35
N ASP A 119 3.16 -4.72 -9.90
CA ASP A 119 2.34 -4.60 -11.11
C ASP A 119 3.05 -5.28 -12.31
N ALA A 120 4.35 -5.01 -12.47
CA ALA A 120 5.18 -5.66 -13.47
C ALA A 120 5.27 -7.18 -13.30
N HIS A 121 5.43 -7.67 -12.05
CA HIS A 121 5.41 -9.11 -11.80
C HIS A 121 4.07 -9.75 -12.12
N MET A 122 2.95 -9.06 -11.87
CA MET A 122 1.61 -9.54 -12.25
C MET A 122 1.43 -9.62 -13.77
N ALA A 123 2.09 -8.73 -14.52
CA ALA A 123 2.15 -8.78 -15.99
C ALA A 123 3.25 -9.72 -16.54
N ARG A 124 4.10 -10.29 -15.68
CA ARG A 124 5.28 -11.10 -16.06
C ARG A 124 6.26 -10.33 -16.95
N VAL A 125 6.41 -9.02 -16.73
CA VAL A 125 7.35 -8.15 -17.42
C VAL A 125 8.47 -7.70 -16.49
N LYS A 126 9.58 -7.26 -17.08
CA LYS A 126 10.74 -6.76 -16.32
C LYS A 126 10.43 -5.44 -15.67
N SER A 127 11.15 -5.14 -14.60
CA SER A 127 11.00 -3.88 -13.90
C SER A 127 12.32 -3.32 -13.41
N ILE A 128 12.40 -1.99 -13.37
CA ILE A 128 13.50 -1.25 -12.77
C ILE A 128 12.92 -0.37 -11.66
N GLY A 129 13.33 -0.62 -10.43
CA GLY A 129 13.02 0.24 -9.29
C GLY A 129 13.94 1.46 -9.29
N VAL A 130 13.42 2.64 -9.00
CA VAL A 130 14.21 3.87 -8.92
C VAL A 130 14.22 4.45 -7.50
N THR A 131 15.35 4.93 -7.01
CA THR A 131 15.47 5.39 -5.60
C THR A 131 15.35 6.90 -5.42
N TRP A 132 15.47 7.70 -6.48
CA TRP A 132 15.41 9.17 -6.39
C TRP A 132 14.02 9.73 -6.09
N GLY A 133 12.97 8.91 -6.19
CA GLY A 133 11.61 9.29 -5.77
C GLY A 133 11.48 9.54 -4.26
N LYS A 134 12.45 9.05 -3.47
CA LYS A 134 12.56 9.23 -2.00
C LYS A 134 11.35 8.73 -1.21
N LEU A 135 10.44 7.98 -1.84
CA LEU A 135 9.30 7.34 -1.19
C LEU A 135 9.71 6.06 -0.47
N PHE A 136 10.52 5.25 -1.14
CA PHE A 136 10.99 3.96 -0.65
C PHE A 136 12.50 3.92 -0.70
N ILE A 137 13.10 3.38 0.36
CA ILE A 137 14.54 3.10 0.38
C ILE A 137 14.85 1.86 -0.47
N GLN A 138 16.10 1.73 -0.90
CA GLN A 138 16.56 0.63 -1.75
C GLN A 138 16.25 -0.74 -1.15
N GLU A 139 16.36 -0.89 0.17
CA GLU A 139 16.05 -2.10 0.90
C GLU A 139 14.57 -2.50 0.73
N GLN A 140 13.66 -1.53 0.79
CA GLN A 140 12.22 -1.78 0.60
C GLN A 140 11.91 -2.15 -0.86
N LEU A 141 12.49 -1.45 -1.83
CA LEU A 141 12.31 -1.77 -3.25
C LEU A 141 12.85 -3.17 -3.58
N SER A 142 13.99 -3.55 -3.00
CA SER A 142 14.60 -4.87 -3.20
C SER A 142 13.68 -6.02 -2.78
N LEU A 143 12.83 -5.82 -1.76
CA LEU A 143 11.86 -6.83 -1.31
C LEU A 143 10.73 -7.08 -2.33
N ALA A 144 10.49 -6.13 -3.23
CA ALA A 144 9.58 -6.31 -4.36
C ALA A 144 10.20 -7.09 -5.53
N GLU A 145 11.51 -7.37 -5.47
CA GLU A 145 12.30 -8.18 -6.42
C GLU A 145 12.37 -7.63 -7.86
N PRO A 146 12.67 -6.32 -8.07
CA PRO A 146 12.80 -5.78 -9.42
C PRO A 146 13.96 -6.43 -10.18
N THR A 147 13.91 -6.40 -11.51
CA THR A 147 15.02 -6.91 -12.35
C THR A 147 16.31 -6.13 -12.12
N ALA A 148 16.21 -4.83 -11.86
CA ALA A 148 17.32 -3.99 -11.43
C ALA A 148 16.82 -2.84 -10.56
N ILE A 149 17.75 -2.21 -9.84
CA ILE A 149 17.51 -0.93 -9.16
C ILE A 149 18.44 0.10 -9.79
N ALA A 150 17.93 1.30 -10.04
CA ALA A 150 18.67 2.45 -10.52
C ALA A 150 18.70 3.55 -9.45
N GLU A 151 19.89 4.04 -9.13
CA GLU A 151 20.08 5.03 -8.07
C GLU A 151 20.02 6.49 -8.56
N SER A 152 20.19 6.70 -9.87
CA SER A 152 20.08 8.01 -10.53
C SER A 152 19.52 7.87 -11.95
N PRO A 153 19.03 8.97 -12.56
CA PRO A 153 18.65 9.00 -13.97
C PRO A 153 19.72 8.46 -14.94
N GLU A 154 21.00 8.77 -14.70
CA GLU A 154 22.12 8.25 -15.50
C GLU A 154 22.33 6.76 -15.30
N ASP A 155 22.15 6.24 -14.08
CA ASP A 155 22.19 4.81 -13.83
C ASP A 155 21.02 4.10 -14.54
N LEU A 156 19.83 4.69 -14.55
CA LEU A 156 18.69 4.16 -15.30
C LEU A 156 18.98 4.04 -16.80
N GLU A 157 19.57 5.07 -17.41
CA GLU A 157 19.98 5.00 -18.82
C GLU A 157 20.94 3.82 -19.07
N LYS A 158 21.92 3.62 -18.17
CA LYS A 158 22.82 2.46 -18.24
C LYS A 158 22.07 1.14 -18.08
N LYS A 159 21.17 1.00 -17.09
CA LYS A 159 20.40 -0.23 -16.87
C LYS A 159 19.53 -0.58 -18.08
N LEU A 160 18.91 0.43 -18.71
CA LEU A 160 18.12 0.23 -19.92
C LEU A 160 18.98 -0.24 -21.09
N TYR A 161 20.14 0.38 -21.30
CA TYR A 161 21.10 -0.09 -22.30
C TYR A 161 21.54 -1.54 -22.06
N PHE A 162 21.86 -1.90 -20.81
CA PHE A 162 22.17 -3.28 -20.46
C PHE A 162 21.01 -4.24 -20.72
N GLN A 163 19.77 -3.84 -20.46
CA GLN A 163 18.62 -4.69 -20.78
C GLN A 163 18.44 -4.92 -22.29
N GLU A 164 18.69 -3.89 -23.10
CA GLU A 164 18.62 -3.95 -24.55
C GLU A 164 19.71 -4.88 -25.13
N VAL A 165 20.94 -4.79 -24.62
CA VAL A 165 22.09 -5.56 -25.13
C VAL A 165 22.19 -6.96 -24.54
N ALA A 166 22.01 -7.11 -23.22
CA ALA A 166 22.22 -8.39 -22.53
C ALA A 166 20.99 -9.32 -22.60
N GLY A 167 19.82 -8.80 -22.98
CA GLY A 167 18.60 -9.60 -23.12
C GLY A 167 18.16 -10.25 -21.80
N ASN A 168 18.33 -9.55 -20.67
CA ASN A 168 17.85 -10.03 -19.37
C ASN A 168 16.39 -10.45 -19.50
N LYS A 169 16.06 -11.62 -18.95
CA LYS A 169 14.71 -12.20 -18.96
C LYS A 169 13.98 -11.83 -17.69
N TYR A 170 12.66 -11.81 -17.76
CA TYR A 170 11.83 -11.75 -16.56
C TYR A 170 12.12 -12.96 -15.66
N GLU A 171 12.28 -12.70 -14.37
CA GLU A 171 12.37 -13.73 -13.34
C GLU A 171 11.09 -13.71 -12.48
N PRO A 172 10.43 -14.86 -12.27
CA PRO A 172 9.36 -14.96 -11.30
C PRO A 172 9.82 -14.60 -9.89
N ARG A 173 8.93 -13.94 -9.13
CA ARG A 173 9.17 -13.64 -7.71
C ARG A 173 9.49 -14.90 -6.93
N ARG A 174 10.55 -14.85 -6.14
CA ARG A 174 10.94 -15.93 -5.21
C ARG A 174 10.28 -15.74 -3.85
N ASN A 175 9.82 -14.52 -3.55
CA ASN A 175 9.37 -14.05 -2.25
C ASN A 175 10.51 -14.15 -1.21
N PRO A 176 11.11 -13.02 -0.80
CA PRO A 176 12.29 -13.04 0.06
C PRO A 176 12.00 -13.58 1.47
N ILE A 177 10.73 -13.68 1.87
CA ILE A 177 10.33 -14.16 3.18
C ILE A 177 9.81 -15.60 3.05
N SER A 178 10.53 -16.54 3.67
CA SER A 178 10.03 -17.90 3.86
C SER A 178 8.86 -17.88 4.85
N LEU A 179 7.67 -18.14 4.32
CA LEU A 179 6.41 -18.11 5.07
C LEU A 179 5.75 -19.48 5.07
N LEU A 180 5.13 -19.81 6.20
CA LEU A 180 4.24 -20.95 6.38
C LEU A 180 2.83 -20.50 6.02
N TYR A 181 2.20 -21.21 5.09
CA TYR A 181 0.81 -20.97 4.69
C TYR A 181 -0.10 -22.03 5.30
N LEU A 182 -1.37 -21.67 5.49
CA LEU A 182 -2.38 -22.65 5.85
C LEU A 182 -2.52 -23.67 4.68
N PRO A 183 -2.40 -24.99 4.93
CA PRO A 183 -2.59 -25.98 3.88
C PRO A 183 -3.98 -25.89 3.26
N ARG A 184 -4.09 -26.18 1.96
CA ARG A 184 -5.33 -25.96 1.19
C ARG A 184 -6.51 -26.75 1.74
N GLU A 185 -6.25 -27.98 2.19
CA GLU A 185 -7.20 -28.89 2.82
C GLU A 185 -7.74 -28.36 4.15
N GLN A 186 -7.02 -27.44 4.81
CA GLN A 186 -7.47 -26.82 6.05
C GLN A 186 -8.30 -25.56 5.79
N ILE A 187 -8.30 -25.01 4.58
CA ILE A 187 -9.10 -23.82 4.24
C ILE A 187 -10.61 -24.11 4.36
N SER A 188 -11.07 -25.34 4.14
CA SER A 188 -12.48 -25.70 4.30
C SER A 188 -12.86 -26.12 5.72
N SER A 189 -11.90 -26.15 6.66
CA SER A 189 -12.18 -26.52 8.05
C SER A 189 -13.05 -25.49 8.75
N THR A 190 -13.81 -25.94 9.76
CA THR A 190 -14.66 -25.08 10.58
C THR A 190 -13.81 -23.95 11.19
N ALA A 191 -14.21 -22.70 10.92
CA ALA A 191 -13.55 -21.54 11.50
C ALA A 191 -13.65 -21.59 13.04
N PRO A 192 -12.61 -21.17 13.79
CA PRO A 192 -12.78 -20.91 15.21
C PRO A 192 -13.83 -19.82 15.42
N GLU A 193 -14.59 -19.95 16.52
CA GLU A 193 -15.44 -18.87 16.98
C GLU A 193 -14.59 -17.65 17.37
N THR A 194 -15.07 -16.46 16.99
CA THR A 194 -14.42 -15.20 17.31
C THR A 194 -15.36 -14.26 18.05
N THR A 195 -14.86 -13.63 19.12
CA THR A 195 -15.58 -12.55 19.80
C THR A 195 -15.14 -11.21 19.22
N ASN A 196 -16.08 -10.44 18.67
CA ASN A 196 -15.77 -9.15 18.04
C ASN A 196 -15.92 -8.02 19.05
N ILE A 197 -14.92 -7.14 19.12
CA ILE A 197 -14.89 -5.94 19.95
C ILE A 197 -14.51 -4.78 19.04
N SER A 198 -15.36 -3.77 18.97
CA SER A 198 -15.10 -2.60 18.15
C SER A 198 -15.34 -1.32 18.96
N ILE A 199 -14.60 -0.25 18.63
CA ILE A 199 -14.89 1.06 19.21
C ILE A 199 -16.30 1.50 18.79
N GLY A 200 -16.60 1.42 17.49
CA GLY A 200 -17.92 1.79 16.99
C GLY A 200 -18.12 1.48 15.51
N GLN A 201 -19.17 2.06 14.94
CA GLN A 201 -19.49 1.93 13.52
C GLN A 201 -18.56 2.80 12.67
N TYR A 202 -18.04 2.22 11.59
CA TYR A 202 -17.26 2.90 10.57
C TYR A 202 -18.07 3.03 9.29
N THR A 203 -18.26 4.27 8.87
CA THR A 203 -18.88 4.59 7.59
C THR A 203 -17.77 4.87 6.59
N SER A 204 -17.73 4.18 5.45
CA SER A 204 -16.75 4.47 4.41
C SER A 204 -17.03 5.81 3.75
N TRP A 205 -15.97 6.53 3.37
CA TRP A 205 -16.11 7.78 2.64
C TRP A 205 -16.63 7.52 1.22
N ASN A 206 -17.93 7.74 1.00
CA ASN A 206 -18.54 7.74 -0.33
C ASN A 206 -18.68 9.19 -0.82
N ASN A 207 -17.62 9.69 -1.47
CA ASN A 207 -17.62 10.85 -2.37
C ASN A 207 -18.62 11.99 -2.04
N GLY A 208 -18.60 12.51 -0.81
CA GLY A 208 -19.32 13.74 -0.45
C GLY A 208 -20.68 13.58 0.21
N GLN A 209 -20.99 12.44 0.84
CA GLN A 209 -22.10 12.40 1.78
C GLN A 209 -21.77 13.17 3.08
N ASP A 210 -22.63 14.12 3.43
CA ASP A 210 -22.73 14.67 4.77
C ASP A 210 -23.13 13.53 5.73
N GLY A 211 -22.27 13.20 6.70
CA GLY A 211 -22.53 12.09 7.62
C GLY A 211 -21.30 11.32 8.11
N PHE A 212 -20.09 11.84 7.87
CA PHE A 212 -18.87 11.22 8.39
C PHE A 212 -18.80 11.38 9.91
N SER A 213 -18.89 10.27 10.66
CA SER A 213 -18.74 10.32 12.11
C SER A 213 -17.31 10.73 12.50
N GLU A 214 -17.17 11.37 13.66
CA GLU A 214 -15.86 11.73 14.21
C GLU A 214 -14.93 10.51 14.33
N LEU A 215 -15.48 9.35 14.73
CA LEU A 215 -14.74 8.09 14.75
C LEU A 215 -14.24 7.69 13.36
N SER A 216 -15.08 7.76 12.32
CA SER A 216 -14.67 7.42 10.95
C SER A 216 -13.56 8.36 10.46
N SER A 217 -13.60 9.65 10.83
CA SER A 217 -12.56 10.66 10.56
C SER A 217 -11.23 10.28 11.18
N ARG A 218 -11.23 9.94 12.47
CA ARG A 218 -10.03 9.50 13.19
C ARG A 218 -9.47 8.20 12.59
N ILE A 219 -10.32 7.24 12.23
CA ILE A 219 -9.90 5.99 11.60
C ILE A 219 -9.27 6.25 10.23
N LEU A 220 -9.85 7.09 9.38
CA LEU A 220 -9.22 7.42 8.09
C LEU A 220 -7.86 8.07 8.26
N LYS A 221 -7.73 9.02 9.20
CA LYS A 221 -6.44 9.62 9.53
C LYS A 221 -5.43 8.56 9.99
N PHE A 222 -5.85 7.64 10.86
CA PHE A 222 -5.02 6.50 11.26
C PHE A 222 -4.56 5.67 10.05
N LYS A 223 -5.43 5.40 9.08
CA LYS A 223 -5.07 4.66 7.86
C LYS A 223 -4.02 5.37 7.00
N MET A 224 -4.01 6.69 6.99
CA MET A 224 -3.08 7.50 6.18
C MET A 224 -1.65 7.51 6.75
N ILE A 225 -1.46 7.12 8.02
CA ILE A 225 -0.14 6.98 8.66
C ILE A 225 0.77 6.03 7.87
N LYS A 226 0.21 5.06 7.15
CA LYS A 226 0.98 4.07 6.36
C LYS A 226 1.84 4.70 5.27
N ASP A 227 1.50 5.92 4.84
CA ASP A 227 2.19 6.69 3.81
C ASP A 227 3.25 7.64 4.40
N LEU A 228 3.47 7.59 5.72
CA LEU A 228 4.47 8.38 6.44
C LEU A 228 5.61 7.50 6.96
N SER A 229 6.80 8.08 7.08
CA SER A 229 7.91 7.47 7.82
C SER A 229 7.73 7.68 9.33
N LEU A 230 8.43 6.87 10.14
CA LEU A 230 8.46 7.08 11.59
C LEU A 230 9.05 8.45 11.99
N GLU A 231 10.00 8.96 11.20
CA GLU A 231 10.57 10.29 11.41
C GLU A 231 9.54 11.39 11.21
N GLU A 232 8.77 11.34 10.11
CA GLU A 232 7.69 12.30 9.84
C GLU A 232 6.62 12.25 10.94
N LEU A 233 6.26 11.06 11.43
CA LEU A 233 5.32 10.91 12.54
C LEU A 233 5.84 11.56 13.82
N ASN A 234 7.13 11.39 14.14
CA ASN A 234 7.75 12.00 15.31
C ASN A 234 7.88 13.53 15.20
N GLN A 235 7.86 14.08 13.98
CA GLN A 235 7.85 15.52 13.71
C GLN A 235 6.41 16.10 13.65
N GLU A 236 5.44 15.41 14.25
CA GLU A 236 4.04 15.80 14.29
C GLU A 236 3.41 16.02 12.91
N ALA A 237 3.75 15.15 11.94
CA ALA A 237 3.12 15.17 10.63
C ALA A 237 1.59 15.26 10.76
N SER A 238 1.02 16.11 9.91
CA SER A 238 -0.41 16.38 9.85
C SER A 238 -0.94 16.13 8.45
N ASP A 239 -2.25 15.86 8.36
CA ASP A 239 -2.90 15.69 7.08
C ASP A 239 -3.10 17.05 6.39
N GLU A 240 -2.16 17.49 5.56
CA GLU A 240 -2.41 18.65 4.69
C GLU A 240 -3.28 18.24 3.51
N TYR A 241 -4.36 18.99 3.27
CA TYR A 241 -5.29 18.73 2.17
C TYR A 241 -5.84 20.01 1.56
N PHE A 242 -6.21 19.97 0.28
CA PHE A 242 -6.85 21.10 -0.39
C PHE A 242 -8.37 21.08 -0.20
N SER A 243 -8.95 22.18 0.31
CA SER A 243 -10.39 22.37 0.44
C SER A 243 -10.76 23.84 0.47
N GLY A 244 -11.88 24.22 -0.16
CA GLY A 244 -12.39 25.60 -0.13
C GLY A 244 -11.43 26.63 -0.71
N GLY A 245 -10.62 26.26 -1.72
CA GLY A 245 -9.70 27.16 -2.40
C GLY A 245 -8.33 27.32 -1.74
N ALA A 246 -8.05 26.64 -0.63
CA ALA A 246 -6.78 26.74 0.08
C ALA A 246 -6.28 25.38 0.58
N LEU A 247 -4.97 25.29 0.82
CA LEU A 247 -4.39 24.22 1.62
C LEU A 247 -4.81 24.41 3.08
N LYS A 248 -5.28 23.34 3.69
CA LYS A 248 -5.65 23.28 5.10
C LYS A 248 -4.75 22.29 5.79
N LYS A 249 -4.31 22.64 7.00
CA LYS A 249 -3.67 21.71 7.92
C LYS A 249 -4.75 20.96 8.68
N GLY A 250 -4.81 19.64 8.51
CA GLY A 250 -5.65 18.77 9.33
C GLY A 250 -5.02 18.50 10.70
N ASP A 251 -5.68 17.64 11.47
CA ASP A 251 -5.16 17.18 12.77
C ASP A 251 -3.85 16.41 12.59
N SER A 252 -3.06 16.34 13.66
CA SER A 252 -1.87 15.51 13.67
C SER A 252 -2.24 14.03 13.63
N PHE A 253 -1.45 13.25 12.90
CA PHE A 253 -1.67 11.80 12.82
C PHE A 253 -1.50 11.12 14.19
N LEU A 254 -0.60 11.64 15.02
CA LEU A 254 -0.40 11.15 16.40
C LEU A 254 -1.61 11.41 17.29
N GLN A 255 -2.32 12.53 17.14
CA GLN A 255 -3.53 12.79 17.92
C GLN A 255 -4.62 11.76 17.60
N ALA A 256 -4.82 11.44 16.32
CA ALA A 256 -5.76 10.38 15.92
C ALA A 256 -5.33 9.01 16.48
N PHE A 257 -4.03 8.69 16.42
CA PHE A 257 -3.48 7.46 16.96
C PHE A 257 -3.73 7.32 18.48
N TRP A 258 -3.42 8.36 19.26
CA TRP A 258 -3.56 8.32 20.72
C TRP A 258 -5.01 8.32 21.18
N SER A 259 -5.87 9.12 20.54
CA SER A 259 -7.31 9.12 20.82
C SER A 259 -7.93 7.73 20.59
N LEU A 260 -7.58 7.06 19.50
CA LEU A 260 -8.03 5.69 19.23
C LEU A 260 -7.46 4.67 20.22
N LYS A 261 -6.21 4.83 20.67
CA LYS A 261 -5.61 3.99 21.71
C LYS A 261 -6.40 4.05 23.01
N GLU A 262 -6.67 5.25 23.52
CA GLU A 262 -7.37 5.42 24.80
C GLU A 262 -8.77 4.80 24.77
N GLU A 263 -9.52 5.07 23.71
CA GLU A 263 -10.89 4.58 23.53
C GLU A 263 -10.92 3.05 23.38
N LEU A 264 -9.96 2.47 22.65
CA LEU A 264 -9.83 1.02 22.52
C LEU A 264 -9.49 0.35 23.85
N LEU A 265 -8.47 0.85 24.55
CA LEU A 265 -8.02 0.28 25.82
C LEU A 265 -9.11 0.36 26.89
N SER A 266 -9.91 1.43 26.89
CA SER A 266 -11.07 1.56 27.78
C SER A 266 -12.05 0.40 27.58
N LYS A 267 -12.38 0.06 26.33
CA LYS A 267 -13.26 -1.09 26.01
C LYS A 267 -12.67 -2.44 26.38
N LEU A 268 -11.34 -2.58 26.32
CA LEU A 268 -10.67 -3.83 26.65
C LEU A 268 -10.57 -4.08 28.16
N LYS A 269 -10.70 -3.06 29.02
CA LYS A 269 -10.67 -3.21 30.49
C LYS A 269 -11.81 -4.07 31.03
N GLU A 270 -12.90 -4.20 30.29
CA GLU A 270 -14.07 -5.00 30.67
C GLU A 270 -13.84 -6.51 30.49
N ILE A 271 -12.68 -6.92 29.94
CA ILE A 271 -12.39 -8.29 29.54
C ILE A 271 -11.09 -8.77 30.21
N ASP A 272 -11.14 -9.94 30.85
CA ASP A 272 -9.99 -10.56 31.51
C ASP A 272 -9.06 -11.27 30.50
N PHE A 273 -8.05 -10.55 30.02
CA PHE A 273 -7.02 -11.08 29.12
C PHE A 273 -5.84 -11.71 29.89
N LYS A 274 -6.01 -12.95 30.35
CA LYS A 274 -4.91 -13.78 30.88
C LYS A 274 -4.21 -14.55 29.77
N ASP A 275 -2.87 -14.51 29.79
CA ASP A 275 -1.99 -15.22 28.83
C ASP A 275 -2.43 -15.01 27.38
N CYS A 276 -2.48 -13.73 26.99
CA CYS A 276 -3.01 -13.28 25.72
C CYS A 276 -1.89 -12.78 24.79
N LEU A 277 -1.88 -13.27 23.55
CA LEU A 277 -1.04 -12.74 22.48
C LEU A 277 -1.85 -11.77 21.63
N VAL A 278 -1.27 -10.62 21.31
CA VAL A 278 -1.85 -9.66 20.36
C VAL A 278 -1.13 -9.75 19.03
N VAL A 279 -1.90 -9.93 17.96
CA VAL A 279 -1.43 -10.13 16.59
C VAL A 279 -2.01 -9.02 15.71
N ALA A 280 -1.13 -8.18 15.17
CA ALA A 280 -1.51 -7.19 14.17
C ALA A 280 -1.86 -7.86 12.84
N THR A 281 -3.01 -7.54 12.27
CA THR A 281 -3.35 -7.93 10.91
C THR A 281 -2.41 -7.24 9.90
N PRO A 282 -2.03 -7.92 8.80
CA PRO A 282 -1.27 -7.28 7.75
C PRO A 282 -2.18 -6.45 6.83
N ASN A 283 -1.64 -5.36 6.29
CA ASN A 283 -2.30 -4.52 5.29
C ASN A 283 -2.69 -5.31 4.01
N SER A 284 -3.41 -4.66 3.09
CA SER A 284 -3.86 -5.26 1.82
C SER A 284 -2.71 -5.63 0.87
N LEU A 285 -1.60 -4.91 0.95
CA LEU A 285 -0.36 -5.17 0.22
C LEU A 285 0.74 -5.69 1.16
N PRO A 286 1.83 -6.25 0.62
CA PRO A 286 3.04 -6.53 1.39
C PRO A 286 3.55 -5.30 2.14
N GLU A 287 4.19 -5.51 3.29
CA GLU A 287 4.58 -4.43 4.20
C GLU A 287 5.52 -3.40 3.56
N TYR A 288 6.41 -3.86 2.66
CA TYR A 288 7.34 -3.01 1.92
C TYR A 288 6.66 -2.11 0.87
N CYS A 289 5.35 -2.24 0.67
CA CYS A 289 4.54 -1.29 -0.11
C CYS A 289 4.07 -0.07 0.69
N TYR A 290 4.40 -0.02 1.97
CA TYR A 290 4.06 1.08 2.87
C TYR A 290 5.32 1.63 3.53
N ARG A 291 5.25 2.89 3.95
CA ARG A 291 6.34 3.53 4.70
C ARG A 291 6.28 3.18 6.18
N THR A 292 5.07 2.90 6.68
CA THR A 292 4.84 2.42 8.06
C THR A 292 3.80 1.30 8.10
N ASP A 293 4.09 0.23 8.83
CA ASP A 293 3.11 -0.81 9.18
C ASP A 293 2.27 -0.35 10.39
N ILE A 294 1.20 0.37 10.10
CA ILE A 294 0.39 1.07 11.12
C ILE A 294 -0.22 0.12 12.16
N ASN A 295 -0.65 -1.07 11.77
CA ASN A 295 -1.27 -2.03 12.69
C ASN A 295 -0.21 -2.62 13.62
N SER A 296 0.98 -2.95 13.08
CA SER A 296 2.10 -3.42 13.90
C SER A 296 2.59 -2.32 14.84
N LEU A 297 2.70 -1.07 14.36
CA LEU A 297 3.07 0.08 15.16
C LEU A 297 2.05 0.30 16.30
N PHE A 298 0.75 0.23 15.99
CA PHE A 298 -0.30 0.38 16.99
C PHE A 298 -0.24 -0.72 18.04
N VAL A 299 -0.11 -1.99 17.65
CA VAL A 299 0.03 -3.10 18.61
C VAL A 299 1.26 -2.90 19.51
N ALA A 300 2.39 -2.51 18.95
CA ALA A 300 3.63 -2.30 19.69
C ALA A 300 3.55 -1.17 20.73
N ASN A 301 2.75 -0.12 20.50
CA ASN A 301 2.65 1.04 21.40
C ASN A 301 1.38 1.01 22.28
N ALA A 302 0.27 0.46 21.81
CA ALA A 302 -0.98 0.43 22.55
C ALA A 302 -1.05 -0.75 23.51
N PHE A 303 -0.74 -1.96 23.03
CA PHE A 303 -0.94 -3.17 23.82
C PHE A 303 0.27 -3.50 24.71
N LYS A 304 1.49 -3.37 24.17
CA LYS A 304 2.71 -3.69 24.93
C LYS A 304 2.86 -2.84 26.19
N GLU A 305 2.58 -1.54 26.11
CA GLU A 305 2.63 -0.62 27.26
C GLU A 305 1.58 -0.95 28.35
N ASN A 306 0.54 -1.70 27.99
CA ASN A 306 -0.54 -2.11 28.89
C ASN A 306 -0.42 -3.58 29.32
N GLY A 307 0.78 -4.15 29.26
CA GLY A 307 1.08 -5.49 29.81
C GLY A 307 0.66 -6.67 28.95
N PHE A 308 0.18 -6.43 27.72
CA PHE A 308 -0.14 -7.52 26.79
C PHE A 308 1.14 -8.11 26.18
N VAL A 309 1.13 -9.42 25.91
CA VAL A 309 2.21 -10.04 25.14
C VAL A 309 2.01 -9.72 23.67
N THR A 310 3.01 -9.07 23.09
CA THR A 310 3.09 -8.83 21.64
C THR A 310 4.29 -9.59 21.11
N SER A 311 4.10 -10.44 20.11
CA SER A 311 5.22 -10.86 19.26
C SER A 311 5.40 -9.78 18.20
N GLY A 312 6.64 -9.38 17.90
CA GLY A 312 6.89 -8.56 16.71
C GLY A 312 6.26 -9.15 15.45
N ARG A 313 6.29 -8.44 14.32
CA ARG A 313 5.59 -8.87 13.11
C ARG A 313 5.99 -10.29 12.68
N PHE A 314 5.05 -11.22 12.71
CA PHE A 314 5.23 -12.61 12.29
C PHE A 314 4.15 -13.09 11.32
N VAL A 315 3.10 -12.30 11.11
CA VAL A 315 2.06 -12.51 10.10
C VAL A 315 2.32 -11.54 8.96
N PHE A 316 2.41 -12.01 7.72
CA PHE A 316 2.77 -11.16 6.58
C PHE A 316 1.83 -11.34 5.41
N ARG A 317 1.63 -10.26 4.65
CA ARG A 317 1.05 -10.32 3.31
C ARG A 317 2.18 -10.58 2.31
N ALA A 318 2.22 -11.75 1.69
CA ALA A 318 3.20 -12.14 0.69
C ALA A 318 2.89 -11.58 -0.71
N TYR A 319 1.60 -11.56 -1.04
CA TYR A 319 1.08 -11.16 -2.34
C TYR A 319 -0.01 -10.11 -2.18
N PRO A 320 -0.12 -9.13 -3.10
CA PRO A 320 -1.22 -8.18 -3.12
C PRO A 320 -2.58 -8.86 -3.06
N LYS A 321 -3.50 -8.29 -2.27
CA LYS A 321 -4.90 -8.67 -2.27
C LYS A 321 -5.73 -7.49 -2.81
N PRO A 322 -6.57 -7.69 -3.85
CA PRO A 322 -7.50 -6.66 -4.31
C PRO A 322 -8.36 -6.12 -3.16
N GLU A 323 -8.71 -4.84 -3.21
CA GLU A 323 -9.57 -4.21 -2.20
C GLU A 323 -10.99 -4.76 -2.26
N ASP A 324 -11.59 -5.03 -1.09
CA ASP A 324 -12.94 -5.61 -0.96
C ASP A 324 -14.07 -4.59 -1.18
N HIS A 325 -13.74 -3.38 -1.66
CA HIS A 325 -14.70 -2.30 -1.91
C HIS A 325 -15.48 -2.47 -3.22
N SER A 326 -15.16 -3.48 -4.03
CA SER A 326 -15.97 -3.87 -5.19
C SER A 326 -17.20 -4.69 -4.77
N SER A 327 -18.26 -4.63 -5.59
CA SER A 327 -19.50 -5.41 -5.39
C SER A 327 -19.28 -6.93 -5.41
N VAL A 328 -18.09 -7.38 -5.83
CA VAL A 328 -17.72 -8.80 -5.89
C VAL A 328 -17.06 -9.22 -4.58
N ARG A 329 -17.65 -10.23 -3.95
CA ARG A 329 -17.17 -10.78 -2.69
C ARG A 329 -15.81 -11.45 -2.87
N SER A 330 -14.76 -10.88 -2.29
CA SER A 330 -13.50 -11.60 -2.09
C SER A 330 -13.75 -12.79 -1.17
N PRO A 331 -13.50 -14.03 -1.61
CA PRO A 331 -13.67 -15.20 -0.76
C PRO A 331 -12.57 -15.23 0.31
N GLU A 332 -12.87 -15.84 1.46
CA GLU A 332 -11.90 -16.05 2.55
C GLU A 332 -10.60 -16.71 2.04
N GLU A 333 -10.73 -17.60 1.04
CA GLU A 333 -9.62 -18.28 0.36
C GLU A 333 -8.54 -17.31 -0.16
N MET A 334 -8.90 -16.10 -0.58
CA MET A 334 -7.92 -15.10 -1.04
C MET A 334 -6.98 -14.65 0.09
N HIS A 335 -7.45 -14.62 1.34
CA HIS A 335 -6.60 -14.31 2.48
C HIS A 335 -5.59 -15.45 2.72
N HIS A 336 -6.02 -16.71 2.63
CA HIS A 336 -5.15 -17.87 2.82
C HIS A 336 -4.05 -17.99 1.74
N LYS A 337 -4.31 -17.49 0.53
CA LYS A 337 -3.31 -17.43 -0.55
C LYS A 337 -2.28 -16.29 -0.40
N THR A 338 -2.64 -15.25 0.35
CA THR A 338 -1.85 -14.01 0.41
C THR A 338 -1.21 -13.77 1.76
N ILE A 339 -1.71 -14.41 2.83
CA ILE A 339 -1.17 -14.30 4.19
C ILE A 339 -0.36 -15.54 4.53
N GLY A 340 0.84 -15.33 5.05
CA GLY A 340 1.67 -16.38 5.61
C GLY A 340 2.26 -15.99 6.95
N LEU A 341 2.75 -16.99 7.68
CA LEU A 341 3.42 -16.83 8.97
C LEU A 341 4.92 -17.03 8.82
N LYS A 342 5.72 -16.10 9.34
CA LYS A 342 7.12 -16.42 9.64
C LYS A 342 7.13 -17.37 10.83
N LYS A 343 7.96 -18.41 10.78
CA LYS A 343 8.11 -19.37 11.89
C LYS A 343 8.39 -18.59 13.18
N ALA A 344 7.43 -18.60 14.09
CA ALA A 344 7.51 -17.94 15.39
C ALA A 344 7.77 -18.97 16.50
N SER A 345 7.99 -18.48 17.73
CA SER A 345 8.13 -19.31 18.93
C SER A 345 6.94 -20.26 19.08
N SER A 346 7.21 -21.49 19.55
CA SER A 346 6.21 -22.54 19.81
C SER A 346 5.38 -22.32 21.08
N LYS A 347 5.39 -21.10 21.65
CA LYS A 347 4.60 -20.80 22.85
C LYS A 347 3.12 -20.73 22.47
N LYS A 348 2.33 -21.65 23.03
CA LYS A 348 0.87 -21.60 23.00
C LYS A 348 0.35 -20.60 24.03
N PHE A 349 -0.65 -19.81 23.62
CA PHE A 349 -1.34 -18.84 24.45
C PHE A 349 -2.79 -19.27 24.63
N LYS A 350 -3.41 -18.95 25.78
CA LYS A 350 -4.83 -19.25 26.00
C LYS A 350 -5.74 -18.40 25.11
N GLN A 351 -5.34 -17.15 24.88
CA GLN A 351 -6.16 -16.14 24.19
C GLN A 351 -5.34 -15.45 23.10
N ILE A 352 -5.97 -15.19 21.97
CA ILE A 352 -5.39 -14.43 20.85
C ILE A 352 -6.29 -13.24 20.56
N ILE A 353 -5.73 -12.03 20.57
CA ILE A 353 -6.35 -10.84 20.00
C ILE A 353 -5.80 -10.64 18.60
N ILE A 354 -6.68 -10.61 17.61
CA ILE A 354 -6.38 -10.20 16.24
C ILE A 354 -6.81 -8.73 16.12
N PHE A 355 -5.84 -7.84 16.01
CA PHE A 355 -6.08 -6.41 15.90
C PHE A 355 -6.09 -5.97 14.43
N ASP A 356 -7.18 -5.32 14.00
CA ASP A 356 -7.36 -4.73 12.67
C ASP A 356 -7.85 -3.28 12.78
N ASP A 357 -7.64 -2.47 11.76
CA ASP A 357 -8.10 -1.07 11.77
C ASP A 357 -9.63 -0.99 11.64
N VAL A 358 -10.20 -1.69 10.66
CA VAL A 358 -11.63 -1.74 10.38
C VAL A 358 -12.04 -3.16 10.00
N ARG A 359 -13.04 -3.68 10.71
CA ARG A 359 -13.72 -4.92 10.33
C ARG A 359 -14.79 -4.61 9.30
N THR A 360 -14.53 -4.96 8.04
CA THR A 360 -15.57 -4.92 7.01
C THR A 360 -16.46 -6.17 7.13
N ARG A 361 -15.98 -7.29 6.59
CA ARG A 361 -16.69 -8.58 6.58
C ARG A 361 -16.10 -9.61 7.55
N GLY A 362 -15.00 -9.28 8.20
CA GLY A 362 -14.27 -10.19 9.11
C GLY A 362 -13.54 -11.34 8.40
N THR A 363 -13.55 -11.45 7.07
CA THR A 363 -12.89 -12.55 6.34
C THR A 363 -11.39 -12.62 6.61
N GLN A 364 -10.73 -11.47 6.77
CA GLN A 364 -9.33 -11.40 7.14
C GLN A 364 -9.06 -11.98 8.53
N SER A 365 -9.83 -11.52 9.52
CA SER A 365 -9.64 -11.94 10.89
C SER A 365 -10.04 -13.40 11.10
N THR A 366 -11.07 -13.88 10.39
CA THR A 366 -11.42 -15.31 10.34
C THR A 366 -10.29 -16.15 9.73
N ALA A 367 -9.73 -15.73 8.59
CA ALA A 367 -8.62 -16.43 7.95
C ALA A 367 -7.39 -16.51 8.87
N LEU A 368 -7.09 -15.40 9.55
CA LEU A 368 -6.01 -15.35 10.55
C LEU A 368 -6.29 -16.25 11.74
N ALA A 369 -7.50 -16.22 12.31
CA ALA A 369 -7.86 -17.08 13.44
C ALA A 369 -7.73 -18.56 13.07
N ARG A 370 -8.18 -18.96 11.86
CA ARG A 370 -8.00 -20.32 11.35
C ARG A 370 -6.52 -20.70 11.21
N THR A 371 -5.72 -19.80 10.62
CA THR A 371 -4.28 -20.01 10.44
C THR A 371 -3.56 -20.16 11.79
N LEU A 372 -3.81 -19.25 12.72
CA LEU A 372 -3.21 -19.27 14.06
C LEU A 372 -3.64 -20.49 14.88
N ARG A 373 -4.89 -20.94 14.75
CA ARG A 373 -5.36 -22.18 15.38
C ARG A 373 -4.66 -23.40 14.81
N TYR A 374 -4.51 -23.48 13.48
CA TYR A 374 -3.83 -24.60 12.82
C TYR A 374 -2.38 -24.74 13.29
N PHE A 375 -1.67 -23.63 13.47
CA PHE A 375 -0.31 -23.60 14.01
C PHE A 375 -0.26 -23.55 15.55
N GLU A 376 -1.35 -23.91 16.24
CA GLU A 376 -1.45 -24.09 17.69
C GLU A 376 -1.08 -22.86 18.55
N PHE A 377 -1.25 -21.64 18.02
CA PHE A 377 -0.94 -20.42 18.78
C PHE A 377 -1.91 -20.19 19.94
N GLY A 378 -3.18 -20.58 19.80
CA GLY A 378 -4.15 -20.48 20.87
C GLY A 378 -5.54 -20.99 20.52
N ASP A 379 -6.41 -21.02 21.53
CA ASP A 379 -7.72 -21.68 21.45
C ASP A 379 -8.91 -20.69 21.39
N LYS A 380 -8.79 -19.52 22.05
CA LYS A 380 -9.83 -18.49 22.08
C LYS A 380 -9.40 -17.25 21.30
N PHE A 381 -10.27 -16.79 20.41
CA PHE A 381 -9.96 -15.68 19.50
C PHE A 381 -10.88 -14.47 19.72
N TYR A 382 -10.26 -13.30 19.79
CA TYR A 382 -10.93 -12.01 19.81
C TYR A 382 -10.51 -11.21 18.59
N VAL A 383 -11.45 -10.52 17.96
CA VAL A 383 -11.17 -9.59 16.87
C VAL A 383 -11.43 -8.20 17.40
N VAL A 384 -10.38 -7.40 17.50
CA VAL A 384 -10.41 -6.07 18.08
C VAL A 384 -10.17 -5.05 16.98
N THR A 385 -11.10 -4.12 16.77
CA THR A 385 -10.98 -3.08 15.75
C THR A 385 -11.37 -1.70 16.25
N PHE A 386 -10.95 -0.66 15.52
CA PHE A 386 -11.53 0.67 15.74
C PHE A 386 -12.94 0.75 15.17
N GLY A 387 -13.10 0.30 13.93
CA GLY A 387 -14.38 0.38 13.23
C GLY A 387 -14.93 -0.99 12.86
N GLN A 388 -16.25 -1.08 12.74
CA GLN A 388 -16.91 -2.14 11.97
C GLN A 388 -17.88 -1.51 10.98
N THR A 389 -17.97 -2.07 9.77
CA THR A 389 -19.03 -1.66 8.83
C THR A 389 -20.35 -2.31 9.23
N GLY A 390 -21.44 -1.56 9.15
CA GLY A 390 -22.80 -2.03 9.41
C GLY A 390 -23.34 -3.00 8.37
#